data_AF-A0A1I0LBW3-F1
#
_entry.id   AF-A0A1I0LBW3-F1
#
_cell.length_a   1.000
_cell.length_b   1.000
_cell.length_c   1.000
_cell.angle_alpha   90.00
_cell.angle_beta   90.00
_cell.angle_gamma   90.00
#
_symmetry.space_group_name_H-M   'P 1'
#
loop_
_entity.id
_entity.type
_entity.pdbx_description
1 polymer ?
#
loop_
_entity_poly.entity_id
_entity_poly.type
_entity_poly.pdbx_seq_one_letter_code
_entity_poly.pdbx_strand_id
1 'polypeptide(L)'
;MTRTRRLCAVAAVAAAVALTGSGCSVIPVSGPYVVDDTGSGDPLSKPFQRMIATAPQPAWSPQDVLKGLQAAMAAYDDDPTVLPQYLTPEALRGWSPDGAVTVLDDAWNWTFDLGDQDGTESVQKISVKAPQIARIEEDDTYVPLAGNWARPFELVKVEGVGYRVRGLPQGIILTKSDVARAYRPTKLYYLGNGTQDRLVVDSVRLRLKPTKTYAQVVLERLLKAPSAALQGAVSTSFPTGTKIESVRSGEDERVVINLSGPIDPLDLSGEHGLMAQIRYSLTNNDVAKGRAIEVQVDGEQYSVSQPNVDQGWLDNGVNTDYYVDKGAVHYMTTEGPGGAIAGPAGQPREGYSNFALSKQGDLVAAQTSTGISITTATQEGQWQEVIPGSPQDLTAPSWHRDGSLWTFDRKNGVVLRYDPAANRPAERVAAPGLKGWDVTRMRIARDGVRVVLTTRENIVHVGALTQTGGLMLSNVRVPTAREPGGVIEDLAWRDDEHVLVLVKSNAGQTLNEIDIGDGDVTEIPLKNRLRRVAALNEHVLAQAETGKGKGSEILELSQDQSWKTRIESNAEAPLFPLG
;
A
#
# COMPACT_ATOMS: atom_id res chain seq x y z
N MET A 1 -45.68 -63.46 19.52
CA MET A 1 -45.75 -62.41 18.47
C MET A 1 -44.50 -61.52 18.48
N THR A 2 -43.30 -62.11 18.44
CA THR A 2 -42.04 -61.42 18.83
C THR A 2 -40.90 -61.53 17.81
N ARG A 3 -41.12 -62.19 16.65
CA ARG A 3 -40.12 -62.26 15.57
C ARG A 3 -40.36 -61.25 14.43
N THR A 4 -41.61 -60.88 14.15
CA THR A 4 -41.95 -59.92 13.08
C THR A 4 -41.56 -58.47 13.41
N ARG A 5 -41.60 -58.06 14.69
CA ARG A 5 -41.20 -56.71 15.11
C ARG A 5 -39.69 -56.44 15.01
N ARG A 6 -38.84 -57.48 15.12
CA ARG A 6 -37.37 -57.32 15.04
C ARG A 6 -36.88 -57.17 13.59
N LEU A 7 -37.56 -57.81 12.63
CA LEU A 7 -37.24 -57.66 11.20
C LEU A 7 -37.67 -56.29 10.65
N CYS A 8 -38.79 -55.73 11.11
CA CYS A 8 -39.20 -54.38 10.72
C CYS A 8 -38.28 -53.28 11.29
N ALA A 9 -37.73 -53.47 12.50
CA ALA A 9 -36.80 -52.51 13.09
C ALA A 9 -35.45 -52.48 12.36
N VAL A 10 -34.93 -53.64 11.94
CA VAL A 10 -33.65 -53.71 11.19
C VAL A 10 -33.83 -53.16 9.76
N ALA A 11 -34.97 -53.40 9.12
CA ALA A 11 -35.27 -52.82 7.81
C ALA A 11 -35.46 -51.29 7.87
N ALA A 12 -36.06 -50.77 8.94
CA ALA A 12 -36.24 -49.33 9.13
C ALA A 12 -34.91 -48.60 9.42
N VAL A 13 -34.00 -49.23 10.18
CA VAL A 13 -32.66 -48.69 10.45
C VAL A 13 -31.77 -48.76 9.20
N ALA A 14 -31.83 -49.85 8.43
CA ALA A 14 -31.08 -49.95 7.16
C ALA A 14 -31.58 -48.95 6.10
N ALA A 15 -32.89 -48.69 6.04
CA ALA A 15 -33.45 -47.66 5.17
C ALA A 15 -33.08 -46.24 5.63
N ALA A 16 -33.04 -45.98 6.95
CA ALA A 16 -32.62 -44.68 7.49
C ALA A 16 -31.13 -44.37 7.27
N VAL A 17 -30.27 -45.40 7.26
CA VAL A 17 -28.82 -45.23 6.99
C VAL A 17 -28.52 -45.11 5.49
N ALA A 18 -29.37 -45.65 4.61
CA ALA A 18 -29.20 -45.49 3.15
C ALA A 18 -29.63 -44.09 2.64
N LEU A 19 -30.46 -43.36 3.40
CA LEU A 19 -30.99 -42.04 3.03
C LEU A 19 -30.09 -40.85 3.42
N THR A 20 -28.98 -41.07 4.12
CA THR A 20 -28.03 -40.01 4.50
C THR A 20 -26.86 -39.84 3.52
N GLY A 21 -26.84 -40.60 2.41
CA GLY A 21 -25.72 -40.68 1.47
C GLY A 21 -25.76 -39.78 0.22
N SER A 22 -26.62 -38.78 0.13
CA SER A 22 -26.65 -37.84 -1.00
C SER A 22 -26.74 -36.38 -0.57
N GLY A 23 -25.87 -35.99 0.36
CA GLY A 23 -25.44 -34.60 0.47
C GLY A 23 -24.43 -34.31 -0.64
N CYS A 24 -24.89 -34.07 -1.87
CA CYS A 24 -24.07 -33.32 -2.82
C CYS A 24 -23.93 -31.91 -2.25
N SER A 25 -22.85 -31.63 -1.54
CA SER A 25 -22.41 -30.25 -1.38
C SER A 25 -22.11 -29.74 -2.78
N VAL A 26 -23.02 -28.93 -3.32
CA VAL A 26 -22.68 -28.02 -4.41
C VAL A 26 -21.76 -27.00 -3.76
N ILE A 27 -20.45 -27.27 -3.82
CA ILE A 27 -19.44 -26.24 -3.60
C ILE A 27 -19.64 -25.26 -4.76
N PRO A 28 -20.05 -24.00 -4.50
CA PRO A 28 -19.99 -22.99 -5.54
C PRO A 28 -18.53 -22.91 -5.96
N VAL A 29 -18.23 -23.22 -7.22
CA VAL A 29 -16.88 -23.08 -7.78
C VAL A 29 -16.64 -21.59 -8.03
N SER A 30 -16.51 -20.81 -6.96
CA SER A 30 -16.15 -19.40 -7.00
C SER A 30 -14.68 -19.25 -6.59
N GLY A 31 -13.80 -19.31 -7.60
CA GLY A 31 -12.43 -18.82 -7.51
C GLY A 31 -11.44 -19.68 -6.71
N PRO A 32 -10.13 -19.47 -6.91
CA PRO A 32 -9.10 -20.13 -6.12
C PRO A 32 -9.19 -19.64 -4.67
N TYR A 33 -9.38 -20.57 -3.74
CA TYR A 33 -9.17 -20.35 -2.31
C TYR A 33 -7.67 -20.23 -2.07
N VAL A 34 -7.23 -19.11 -1.48
CA VAL A 34 -5.91 -19.01 -0.85
C VAL A 34 -6.01 -19.83 0.42
N VAL A 35 -5.34 -20.98 0.47
CA VAL A 35 -5.06 -21.62 1.76
C VAL A 35 -4.05 -20.72 2.43
N ASP A 36 -4.49 -20.00 3.45
CA ASP A 36 -3.60 -19.25 4.33
C ASP A 36 -2.88 -20.27 5.22
N ASP A 37 -1.87 -20.91 4.64
CA ASP A 37 -1.08 -21.93 5.33
C ASP A 37 0.06 -21.25 6.08
N THR A 38 -0.03 -21.28 7.41
CA THR A 38 0.84 -20.66 8.42
C THR A 38 2.31 -21.17 8.42
N GLY A 39 2.78 -21.78 7.33
CA GLY A 39 4.14 -22.27 7.18
C GLY A 39 5.14 -21.17 6.83
N SER A 40 6.27 -21.13 7.55
CA SER A 40 7.46 -20.33 7.23
C SER A 40 8.22 -20.91 6.02
N GLY A 41 8.74 -20.06 5.12
CA GLY A 41 9.55 -20.52 3.98
C GLY A 41 9.46 -19.64 2.73
N ASP A 42 10.28 -19.93 1.71
CA ASP A 42 10.23 -19.23 0.41
C ASP A 42 8.84 -19.42 -0.23
N PRO A 43 8.09 -18.36 -0.56
CA PRO A 43 6.80 -18.49 -1.25
C PRO A 43 6.86 -19.30 -2.55
N LEU A 44 8.04 -19.39 -3.18
CA LEU A 44 8.29 -20.20 -4.38
C LEU A 44 8.60 -21.68 -4.10
N SER A 45 8.85 -22.08 -2.85
CA SER A 45 8.98 -23.50 -2.50
C SER A 45 7.63 -24.21 -2.42
N LYS A 46 6.52 -23.46 -2.40
CA LYS A 46 5.14 -23.98 -2.47
C LYS A 46 4.75 -24.24 -3.94
N PRO A 47 3.98 -25.31 -4.25
CA PRO A 47 3.52 -25.56 -5.61
C PRO A 47 2.65 -24.40 -6.11
N PHE A 48 3.18 -23.57 -7.02
CA PHE A 48 2.41 -22.54 -7.69
C PHE A 48 1.93 -23.03 -9.05
N GLN A 49 0.68 -22.74 -9.41
CA GLN A 49 0.12 -23.12 -10.70
C GLN A 49 0.83 -22.31 -11.79
N ARG A 50 1.47 -23.00 -12.73
CA ARG A 50 2.11 -22.38 -13.90
C ARG A 50 1.11 -22.27 -15.04
N MET A 51 1.17 -21.17 -15.78
CA MET A 51 0.49 -21.08 -17.07
C MET A 51 1.39 -21.73 -18.11
N ILE A 52 0.89 -22.75 -18.80
CA ILE A 52 1.59 -23.35 -19.93
C ILE A 52 0.91 -22.83 -21.20
N ALA A 53 1.59 -21.95 -21.92
CA ALA A 53 1.11 -21.48 -23.20
C ALA A 53 1.32 -22.55 -24.29
N THR A 54 0.37 -22.66 -25.20
CA THR A 54 0.47 -23.55 -26.37
C THR A 54 0.82 -22.74 -27.61
N ALA A 55 1.56 -23.29 -28.56
CA ALA A 55 1.83 -22.66 -29.85
C ALA A 55 0.54 -22.49 -30.68
N PRO A 56 0.46 -21.46 -31.56
CA PRO A 56 -0.73 -21.21 -32.37
C PRO A 56 -0.98 -22.35 -33.37
N GLN A 57 -2.21 -22.84 -33.42
CA GLN A 57 -2.57 -23.95 -34.30
C GLN A 57 -3.11 -23.46 -35.65
N PRO A 58 -2.84 -24.16 -36.77
CA PRO A 58 -3.32 -23.76 -38.10
C PRO A 58 -4.84 -23.61 -38.21
N ALA A 59 -5.60 -24.39 -37.44
CA ALA A 59 -7.06 -24.42 -37.47
C ALA A 59 -7.74 -23.40 -36.54
N TRP A 60 -6.98 -22.64 -35.74
CA TRP A 60 -7.55 -21.71 -34.78
C TRP A 60 -8.26 -20.53 -35.45
N SER A 61 -9.37 -20.12 -34.83
CA SER A 61 -10.05 -18.88 -35.20
C SER A 61 -9.20 -17.66 -34.76
N PRO A 62 -9.47 -16.46 -35.29
CA PRO A 62 -8.85 -15.23 -34.81
C PRO A 62 -8.98 -15.05 -33.29
N GLN A 63 -10.11 -15.47 -32.73
CA GLN A 63 -10.37 -15.40 -31.28
C GLN A 63 -9.47 -16.34 -30.50
N ASP A 64 -9.30 -17.58 -30.98
CA ASP A 64 -8.46 -18.58 -30.33
C ASP A 64 -6.99 -18.17 -30.39
N VAL A 65 -6.55 -17.55 -31.49
CA VAL A 65 -5.19 -16.98 -31.61
C VAL A 65 -4.97 -15.88 -30.57
N LEU A 66 -5.92 -14.97 -30.37
CA LEU A 66 -5.76 -13.90 -29.39
C LEU A 66 -5.82 -14.40 -27.93
N LYS A 67 -6.68 -15.38 -27.63
CA LYS A 67 -6.69 -16.06 -26.32
C LYS A 67 -5.38 -16.80 -26.06
N GLY A 68 -4.85 -17.50 -27.07
CA GLY A 68 -3.56 -18.17 -26.99
C GLY A 68 -2.40 -17.18 -26.82
N LEU A 69 -2.43 -16.05 -27.52
CA LEU A 69 -1.43 -14.98 -27.37
C LEU A 69 -1.46 -14.41 -25.95
N GLN A 70 -2.64 -14.18 -25.37
CA GLN A 70 -2.77 -13.74 -23.98
C GLN A 70 -2.15 -14.76 -23.01
N ALA A 71 -2.46 -16.05 -23.18
CA ALA A 71 -1.82 -17.11 -22.37
C ALA A 71 -0.29 -17.12 -22.54
N ALA A 72 0.20 -16.87 -23.75
CA ALA A 72 1.63 -16.75 -24.05
C ALA A 72 2.27 -15.49 -23.43
N MET A 73 1.55 -14.36 -23.36
CA MET A 73 1.96 -13.17 -22.61
C MET A 73 2.08 -13.46 -21.12
N ALA A 74 1.11 -14.16 -20.54
CA ALA A 74 1.14 -14.54 -19.13
C ALA A 74 2.26 -15.52 -18.79
N ALA A 75 2.63 -16.40 -19.73
CA ALA A 75 3.70 -17.38 -19.59
C ALA A 75 5.08 -16.86 -20.07
N TYR A 76 5.20 -15.61 -20.54
CA TYR A 76 6.37 -15.15 -21.29
C TYR A 76 7.71 -15.33 -20.55
N ASP A 77 7.79 -15.00 -19.27
CA ASP A 77 9.02 -15.17 -18.48
C ASP A 77 9.30 -16.64 -18.11
N ASP A 78 8.27 -17.50 -18.13
CA ASP A 78 8.43 -18.94 -17.88
C ASP A 78 8.93 -19.66 -19.14
N ASP A 79 8.40 -19.27 -20.30
CA ASP A 79 8.80 -19.76 -21.62
C ASP A 79 8.68 -18.64 -22.69
N PRO A 80 9.77 -17.91 -22.97
CA PRO A 80 9.75 -16.81 -23.91
C PRO A 80 9.66 -17.27 -25.37
N THR A 81 9.71 -18.58 -25.64
CA THR A 81 9.77 -19.12 -27.00
C THR A 81 8.40 -19.26 -27.66
N VAL A 82 7.31 -19.25 -26.89
CA VAL A 82 5.95 -19.48 -27.40
C VAL A 82 5.32 -18.22 -27.98
N LEU A 83 5.41 -17.09 -27.27
CA LEU A 83 4.80 -15.81 -27.71
C LEU A 83 5.26 -15.38 -29.11
N PRO A 84 6.57 -15.41 -29.46
CA PRO A 84 7.02 -15.01 -30.79
C PRO A 84 6.34 -15.78 -31.93
N GLN A 85 5.90 -17.02 -31.69
CA GLN A 85 5.24 -17.85 -32.71
C GLN A 85 3.85 -17.33 -33.10
N TYR A 86 3.22 -16.51 -32.26
CA TYR A 86 1.95 -15.83 -32.56
C TYR A 86 2.12 -14.61 -33.46
N LEU A 87 3.31 -14.04 -33.52
CA LEU A 87 3.60 -12.81 -34.23
C LEU A 87 4.06 -13.09 -35.66
N THR A 88 3.75 -12.16 -36.58
CA THR A 88 4.44 -12.08 -37.87
C THR A 88 5.89 -11.64 -37.68
N PRO A 89 6.81 -11.94 -38.61
CA PRO A 89 8.20 -11.44 -38.55
C PRO A 89 8.28 -9.91 -38.45
N GLU A 90 7.35 -9.20 -39.09
CA GLU A 90 7.24 -7.75 -39.05
C GLU A 90 6.88 -7.27 -37.64
N ALA A 91 5.84 -7.86 -37.04
CA ALA A 91 5.42 -7.54 -35.68
C ALA A 91 6.53 -7.85 -34.66
N LEU A 92 7.20 -8.99 -34.79
CA LEU A 92 8.28 -9.40 -33.89
C LEU A 92 9.47 -8.43 -33.92
N ARG A 93 9.76 -7.80 -35.06
CA ARG A 93 10.83 -6.77 -35.16
C ARG A 93 10.45 -5.45 -34.48
N GLY A 94 9.15 -5.13 -34.39
CA GLY A 94 8.65 -3.85 -33.90
C GLY A 94 8.04 -3.89 -32.50
N TRP A 95 7.78 -5.07 -31.95
CA TRP A 95 7.18 -5.28 -30.63
C TRP A 95 8.25 -5.66 -29.60
N SER A 96 8.14 -5.09 -28.39
CA SER A 96 8.96 -5.49 -27.24
C SER A 96 8.06 -5.95 -26.08
N PRO A 97 8.45 -7.02 -25.35
CA PRO A 97 7.83 -7.37 -24.07
C PRO A 97 8.21 -6.37 -22.95
N ASP A 98 9.29 -5.62 -23.14
CA ASP A 98 9.82 -4.71 -22.13
C ASP A 98 8.88 -3.51 -21.92
N GLY A 99 8.93 -2.94 -20.71
CA GLY A 99 8.14 -1.78 -20.32
C GLY A 99 7.05 -2.12 -19.31
N ALA A 100 6.13 -1.18 -19.12
CA ALA A 100 5.05 -1.32 -18.16
C ALA A 100 4.03 -2.40 -18.58
N VAL A 101 3.60 -3.21 -17.62
CA VAL A 101 2.58 -4.26 -17.82
C VAL A 101 1.19 -3.65 -17.67
N THR A 102 0.35 -3.83 -18.68
CA THR A 102 -1.06 -3.43 -18.60
C THR A 102 -1.85 -4.50 -17.87
N VAL A 103 -2.62 -4.11 -16.84
CA VAL A 103 -3.46 -5.03 -16.08
C VAL A 103 -4.93 -4.75 -16.35
N LEU A 104 -5.60 -5.74 -16.91
CA LEU A 104 -7.01 -5.69 -17.25
C LEU A 104 -7.82 -6.54 -16.26
N ASP A 105 -9.10 -6.22 -16.08
CA ASP A 105 -10.05 -7.11 -15.39
C ASP A 105 -10.13 -8.47 -16.11
N ASP A 106 -10.62 -9.53 -15.48
CA ASP A 106 -10.80 -10.83 -16.14
C ASP A 106 -11.99 -10.82 -17.13
N ALA A 107 -12.91 -9.85 -17.00
CA ALA A 107 -14.06 -9.68 -17.89
C ALA A 107 -13.68 -8.96 -19.21
N TRP A 108 -13.19 -9.73 -20.20
CA TRP A 108 -12.83 -9.20 -21.52
C TRP A 108 -13.95 -9.38 -22.53
N ASN A 109 -14.26 -8.32 -23.29
CA ASN A 109 -15.18 -8.38 -24.41
C ASN A 109 -14.45 -8.14 -25.73
N TRP A 110 -14.55 -9.13 -26.62
CA TRP A 110 -14.01 -9.04 -27.98
C TRP A 110 -15.05 -8.38 -28.88
N THR A 111 -14.74 -7.19 -29.41
CA THR A 111 -15.56 -6.55 -30.43
C THR A 111 -14.87 -6.70 -31.78
N PHE A 112 -15.49 -7.48 -32.67
CA PHE A 112 -15.00 -7.67 -34.03
C PHE A 112 -15.53 -6.53 -34.89
N ASP A 113 -14.66 -5.60 -35.24
CA ASP A 113 -14.93 -4.71 -36.37
C ASP A 113 -14.65 -5.51 -37.63
N LEU A 114 -15.69 -6.11 -38.19
CA LEU A 114 -15.64 -6.65 -39.54
C LEU A 114 -15.51 -5.45 -40.49
N GLY A 115 -14.27 -4.99 -40.71
CA GLY A 115 -13.97 -4.02 -41.75
C GLY A 115 -14.45 -4.55 -43.11
N ASP A 116 -14.84 -3.62 -43.99
CA ASP A 116 -15.32 -3.92 -45.34
C ASP A 116 -14.45 -4.99 -46.01
N GLN A 117 -15.10 -6.02 -46.54
CA GLN A 117 -14.46 -7.05 -47.36
C GLN A 117 -14.10 -6.49 -48.74
N ASP A 118 -13.35 -5.40 -48.79
CA ASP A 118 -12.84 -4.85 -50.04
C ASP A 118 -11.55 -5.58 -50.42
N GLY A 119 -11.74 -6.84 -50.84
CA GLY A 119 -11.10 -7.48 -51.98
C GLY A 119 -9.58 -7.66 -52.06
N THR A 120 -8.72 -7.04 -51.24
CA THR A 120 -7.27 -7.05 -51.50
C THR A 120 -6.29 -7.14 -50.32
N GLU A 121 -6.70 -7.23 -49.06
CA GLU A 121 -5.77 -7.64 -47.98
C GLU A 121 -6.42 -8.59 -46.97
N SER A 122 -5.77 -9.73 -46.72
CA SER A 122 -6.14 -10.81 -45.80
C SER A 122 -6.04 -10.45 -44.30
N VAL A 123 -6.24 -9.17 -43.96
CA VAL A 123 -6.02 -8.58 -42.64
C VAL A 123 -7.36 -8.39 -41.93
N GLN A 124 -7.48 -8.92 -40.72
CA GLN A 124 -8.62 -8.72 -39.83
C GLN A 124 -8.23 -7.81 -38.67
N LYS A 125 -8.96 -6.70 -38.50
CA LYS A 125 -8.80 -5.79 -37.36
C LYS A 125 -9.80 -6.18 -36.26
N ILE A 126 -9.31 -6.38 -35.05
CA ILE A 126 -10.11 -6.79 -33.89
C ILE A 126 -9.88 -5.77 -32.78
N SER A 127 -10.95 -5.17 -32.27
CA SER A 127 -10.87 -4.24 -31.14
C SER A 127 -11.10 -5.01 -29.83
N VAL A 128 -10.09 -5.03 -28.97
CA VAL A 128 -10.18 -5.63 -27.64
C VAL A 128 -10.58 -4.56 -26.66
N LYS A 129 -11.68 -4.77 -25.94
CA LYS A 129 -12.21 -3.86 -24.92
C LYS A 129 -12.33 -4.57 -23.58
N ALA A 130 -11.68 -4.02 -22.56
CA ALA A 130 -11.78 -4.53 -21.20
C ALA A 130 -11.60 -3.38 -20.20
N PRO A 131 -12.16 -3.46 -19.00
CA PRO A 131 -11.82 -2.54 -17.92
C PRO A 131 -10.31 -2.65 -17.61
N GLN A 132 -9.61 -1.52 -17.58
CA GLN A 132 -8.26 -1.44 -17.05
C GLN A 132 -8.35 -1.23 -15.55
N ILE A 133 -7.62 -2.03 -14.79
CA ILE A 133 -7.63 -1.94 -13.32
C ILE A 133 -6.30 -1.43 -12.77
N ALA A 134 -5.20 -1.61 -13.51
CA ALA A 134 -3.89 -1.10 -13.11
C ALA A 134 -2.88 -1.09 -14.26
N ARG A 135 -1.70 -0.58 -13.93
CA ARG A 135 -0.45 -0.76 -14.67
C ARG A 135 0.66 -1.11 -13.68
N ILE A 136 1.51 -2.07 -14.01
CA ILE A 136 2.76 -2.30 -13.26
C ILE A 136 3.86 -1.60 -14.04
N GLU A 137 4.46 -0.58 -13.45
CA GLU A 137 5.51 0.24 -14.09
C GLU A 137 6.85 -0.51 -14.16
N GLU A 138 7.82 0.04 -14.89
CA GLU A 138 9.16 -0.54 -15.04
C GLU A 138 9.96 -0.61 -13.73
N ASP A 139 9.60 0.21 -12.75
CA ASP A 139 10.14 0.17 -11.39
C ASP A 139 9.37 -0.79 -10.46
N ASP A 140 8.50 -1.62 -11.04
CA ASP A 140 7.63 -2.60 -10.37
C ASP A 140 6.50 -1.96 -9.53
N THR A 141 6.29 -0.64 -9.59
CA THR A 141 5.16 0.01 -8.89
C THR A 141 3.83 -0.44 -9.48
N TYR A 142 2.89 -0.84 -8.64
CA TYR A 142 1.51 -1.04 -9.05
C TYR A 142 0.76 0.30 -9.00
N VAL A 143 0.32 0.78 -10.17
CA VAL A 143 -0.45 2.01 -10.31
C VAL A 143 -1.90 1.63 -10.59
N PRO A 144 -2.80 1.82 -9.62
CA PRO A 144 -4.23 1.56 -9.81
C PRO A 144 -4.81 2.51 -10.84
N LEU A 145 -5.62 2.00 -11.75
CA LEU A 145 -6.27 2.80 -12.80
C LEU A 145 -7.75 2.43 -12.89
N ALA A 146 -8.59 3.42 -13.23
CA ALA A 146 -9.99 3.20 -13.55
C ALA A 146 -10.25 3.62 -15.01
N GLY A 147 -11.02 2.82 -15.73
CA GLY A 147 -11.45 3.14 -17.08
C GLY A 147 -11.51 1.92 -17.99
N ASN A 148 -11.85 2.16 -19.25
CA ASN A 148 -11.86 1.12 -20.27
C ASN A 148 -10.59 1.21 -21.12
N TRP A 149 -9.93 0.08 -21.29
CA TRP A 149 -8.87 -0.12 -22.26
C TRP A 149 -9.46 -0.61 -23.56
N ALA A 150 -9.18 0.08 -24.66
CA ALA A 150 -9.60 -0.30 -26.00
C ALA A 150 -8.43 -0.15 -26.97
N ARG A 151 -7.96 -1.26 -27.55
CA ARG A 151 -6.85 -1.24 -28.54
C ARG A 151 -7.11 -2.19 -29.70
N PRO A 152 -6.66 -1.83 -30.91
CA PRO A 152 -6.76 -2.72 -32.07
C PRO A 152 -5.66 -3.79 -32.05
N PHE A 153 -6.03 -4.98 -32.50
CA PHE A 153 -5.14 -6.05 -32.92
C PHE A 153 -5.36 -6.30 -34.41
N GLU A 154 -4.28 -6.50 -35.16
CA GLU A 154 -4.37 -6.85 -36.58
C GLU A 154 -3.88 -8.28 -36.77
N LEU A 155 -4.71 -9.14 -37.36
CA LEU A 155 -4.36 -10.52 -37.67
C LEU A 155 -4.32 -10.72 -39.18
N VAL A 156 -3.39 -11.55 -39.64
CA VAL A 156 -3.30 -11.99 -41.03
C VAL A 156 -3.35 -13.50 -41.10
N LYS A 157 -4.04 -14.03 -42.11
CA LYS A 157 -4.04 -15.47 -42.36
C LYS A 157 -2.86 -15.85 -43.25
N VAL A 158 -1.95 -16.66 -42.71
CA VAL A 158 -0.80 -17.20 -43.46
C VAL A 158 -1.15 -18.59 -43.97
N GLU A 159 -0.99 -18.81 -45.27
CA GLU A 159 -1.31 -20.09 -45.91
C GLU A 159 -0.50 -21.24 -45.30
N GLY A 160 -1.16 -22.37 -45.00
CA GLY A 160 -0.53 -23.55 -44.36
C GLY A 160 -0.16 -23.39 -42.89
N VAL A 161 -0.16 -22.16 -42.34
CA VAL A 161 0.34 -21.84 -40.99
C VAL A 161 -0.77 -21.35 -40.04
N GLY A 162 -1.84 -20.76 -40.57
CA GLY A 162 -2.96 -20.20 -39.81
C GLY A 162 -2.81 -18.71 -39.54
N TYR A 163 -3.61 -18.18 -38.61
CA TYR A 163 -3.58 -16.75 -38.28
C TYR A 163 -2.33 -16.36 -37.48
N ARG A 164 -1.78 -15.17 -37.75
CA ARG A 164 -0.68 -14.53 -37.01
C ARG A 164 -1.00 -13.05 -36.76
N VAL A 165 -0.48 -12.51 -35.67
CA VAL A 165 -0.67 -11.11 -35.27
C VAL A 165 0.37 -10.23 -35.97
N ARG A 166 -0.11 -9.27 -36.76
CA ARG A 166 0.68 -8.27 -37.49
C ARG A 166 0.80 -6.96 -36.73
N GLY A 167 -0.17 -6.63 -35.89
CA GLY A 167 -0.17 -5.39 -35.11
C GLY A 167 -0.79 -5.61 -33.73
N LEU A 168 -0.11 -5.13 -32.69
CA LEU A 168 -0.52 -5.21 -31.29
C LEU A 168 0.08 -4.05 -30.49
N PRO A 169 -0.49 -3.71 -29.32
CA PRO A 169 0.11 -2.76 -28.38
C PRO A 169 1.49 -3.23 -27.88
N GLN A 170 2.35 -2.28 -27.52
CA GLN A 170 3.65 -2.57 -26.90
C GLN A 170 3.48 -3.13 -25.49
N GLY A 171 4.44 -3.96 -25.07
CA GLY A 171 4.49 -4.53 -23.72
C GLY A 171 3.56 -5.72 -23.51
N ILE A 172 3.61 -6.24 -22.29
CA ILE A 172 2.80 -7.37 -21.84
C ILE A 172 1.45 -6.89 -21.30
N ILE A 173 0.38 -7.60 -21.68
CA ILE A 173 -0.98 -7.36 -21.19
C ILE A 173 -1.41 -8.60 -20.39
N LEU A 174 -1.73 -8.40 -19.12
CA LEU A 174 -2.14 -9.46 -18.19
C LEU A 174 -3.55 -9.19 -17.66
N THR A 175 -4.27 -10.25 -17.31
CA THR A 175 -5.48 -10.09 -16.52
C THR A 175 -5.16 -10.01 -15.03
N LYS A 176 -6.15 -9.62 -14.22
CA LYS A 176 -6.09 -9.69 -12.75
C LYS A 176 -5.65 -11.07 -12.27
N SER A 177 -6.25 -12.13 -12.81
CA SER A 177 -5.89 -13.51 -12.46
C SER A 177 -4.46 -13.90 -12.87
N ASP A 178 -3.96 -13.36 -14.00
CA ASP A 178 -2.58 -13.57 -14.42
C ASP A 178 -1.58 -12.89 -13.47
N VAL A 179 -1.86 -11.66 -13.05
CA VAL A 179 -1.05 -10.93 -12.07
C VAL A 179 -1.06 -11.65 -10.71
N ALA A 180 -2.23 -12.07 -10.21
CA ALA A 180 -2.34 -12.79 -8.95
C ALA A 180 -1.52 -14.09 -8.93
N ARG A 181 -1.37 -14.74 -10.08
CA ARG A 181 -0.57 -15.96 -10.24
C ARG A 181 0.93 -15.66 -10.32
N ALA A 182 1.33 -14.74 -11.20
CA ALA A 182 2.73 -14.52 -11.59
C ALA A 182 3.46 -13.44 -10.79
N TYR A 183 2.75 -12.57 -10.08
CA TYR A 183 3.32 -11.48 -9.29
C TYR A 183 3.00 -11.65 -7.81
N ARG A 184 3.82 -11.05 -6.96
CA ARG A 184 3.58 -10.92 -5.53
C ARG A 184 3.65 -9.46 -5.12
N PRO A 185 2.72 -8.98 -4.27
CA PRO A 185 2.98 -7.77 -3.50
C PRO A 185 4.27 -7.95 -2.72
N THR A 186 5.15 -6.97 -2.78
CA THR A 186 6.45 -7.01 -2.11
C THR A 186 6.70 -5.71 -1.38
N LYS A 187 7.00 -5.81 -0.09
CA LYS A 187 7.38 -4.69 0.77
C LYS A 187 8.90 -4.55 0.78
N LEU A 188 9.44 -3.51 0.16
CA LEU A 188 10.87 -3.20 0.20
C LEU A 188 11.09 -2.12 1.24
N TYR A 189 12.11 -2.25 2.07
CA TYR A 189 12.42 -1.25 3.09
C TYR A 189 13.65 -0.46 2.68
N TYR A 190 13.63 0.84 2.94
CA TYR A 190 14.72 1.79 2.65
C TYR A 190 14.92 2.74 3.83
N LEU A 191 16.07 3.39 3.94
CA LEU A 191 16.32 4.39 4.99
C LEU A 191 15.71 5.74 4.58
N GLY A 192 14.95 6.39 5.46
CA GLY A 192 14.40 7.71 5.19
C GLY A 192 15.48 8.81 5.14
N ASN A 193 15.47 9.66 4.11
CA ASN A 193 16.41 10.77 4.01
C ASN A 193 16.06 11.84 5.06
N GLY A 194 16.94 12.04 6.04
CA GLY A 194 16.72 12.96 7.18
C GLY A 194 16.21 12.27 8.45
N THR A 195 15.88 10.98 8.39
CA THR A 195 15.49 10.14 9.54
C THR A 195 16.16 8.78 9.42
N GLN A 196 17.50 8.77 9.49
CA GLN A 196 18.33 7.57 9.28
C GLN A 196 18.16 6.47 10.35
N ASP A 197 17.32 6.70 11.36
CA ASP A 197 16.93 5.74 12.39
C ASP A 197 15.64 4.96 12.05
N ARG A 198 15.06 5.17 10.85
CA ARG A 198 13.80 4.54 10.44
C ARG A 198 13.81 4.03 9.02
N LEU A 199 13.09 2.91 8.86
CA LEU A 199 12.81 2.33 7.56
C LEU A 199 11.48 2.86 7.02
N VAL A 200 11.45 3.05 5.72
CA VAL A 200 10.27 3.41 4.94
C VAL A 200 9.97 2.28 3.97
N VAL A 201 8.71 1.87 3.95
CA VAL A 201 8.24 0.81 3.06
C VAL A 201 7.92 1.38 1.66
N ASP A 202 8.41 0.68 0.66
CA ASP A 202 8.13 0.85 -0.76
C ASP A 202 7.40 -0.41 -1.25
N SER A 203 6.11 -0.28 -1.53
CA SER A 203 5.26 -1.39 -1.94
C SER A 203 5.26 -1.51 -3.47
N VAL A 204 5.75 -2.64 -3.96
CA VAL A 204 5.87 -2.96 -5.40
C VAL A 204 5.22 -4.31 -5.71
N ARG A 205 5.06 -4.64 -6.99
CA ARG A 205 4.60 -5.95 -7.47
C ARG A 205 5.73 -6.66 -8.20
N LEU A 206 6.45 -7.54 -7.50
CA LEU A 206 7.54 -8.29 -8.13
C LEU A 206 7.04 -9.52 -8.85
N ARG A 207 7.55 -9.72 -10.06
CA ARG A 207 7.31 -10.94 -10.81
C ARG A 207 8.11 -12.10 -10.24
N LEU A 208 7.42 -13.22 -10.07
CA LEU A 208 8.05 -14.49 -9.73
C LEU A 208 8.88 -15.02 -10.90
N LYS A 209 10.07 -15.54 -10.58
CA LYS A 209 11.01 -16.10 -11.57
C LYS A 209 11.32 -17.55 -11.23
N PRO A 210 10.91 -18.55 -12.04
CA PRO A 210 11.09 -19.96 -11.72
C PRO A 210 12.53 -20.41 -11.50
N THR A 211 13.50 -19.66 -12.03
CA THR A 211 14.93 -19.96 -11.96
C THR A 211 15.62 -19.32 -10.75
N LYS A 212 14.88 -18.59 -9.89
CA LYS A 212 15.42 -17.87 -8.73
C LYS A 212 14.59 -18.14 -7.48
N THR A 213 15.23 -18.02 -6.31
CA THR A 213 14.50 -17.93 -5.03
C THR A 213 13.81 -16.57 -4.94
N TYR A 214 12.71 -16.48 -4.17
CA TYR A 214 12.04 -15.19 -4.02
C TYR A 214 12.92 -14.20 -3.25
N ALA A 215 13.72 -14.70 -2.29
CA ALA A 215 14.76 -13.94 -1.61
C ALA A 215 15.70 -13.21 -2.58
N GLN A 216 16.16 -13.93 -3.62
CA GLN A 216 17.03 -13.35 -4.65
C GLN A 216 16.29 -12.29 -5.47
N VAL A 217 15.02 -12.51 -5.84
CA VAL A 217 14.21 -11.52 -6.57
C VAL A 217 14.05 -10.22 -5.77
N VAL A 218 13.78 -10.31 -4.46
CA VAL A 218 13.68 -9.16 -3.56
C VAL A 218 15.01 -8.40 -3.47
N LEU A 219 16.13 -9.11 -3.24
CA LEU A 219 17.44 -8.49 -3.13
C LEU A 219 17.89 -7.84 -4.44
N GLU A 220 17.66 -8.47 -5.59
CA GLU A 220 17.94 -7.89 -6.90
C GLU A 220 17.16 -6.59 -7.13
N ARG A 221 15.93 -6.49 -6.61
CA ARG A 221 15.15 -5.25 -6.66
C ARG A 221 15.70 -4.17 -5.72
N LEU A 222 16.17 -4.53 -4.53
CA LEU A 222 16.77 -3.59 -3.57
C LEU A 222 18.07 -2.96 -4.09
N LEU A 223 18.81 -3.65 -4.96
CA LEU A 223 20.00 -3.11 -5.62
C LEU A 223 19.68 -2.08 -6.72
N LYS A 224 18.42 -1.98 -7.16
CA LYS A 224 17.96 -0.93 -8.07
C LYS A 224 17.48 0.29 -7.30
N ALA A 225 17.31 1.41 -8.01
CA ALA A 225 16.73 2.63 -7.42
C ALA A 225 15.34 2.35 -6.80
N PRO A 226 14.95 3.03 -5.70
CA PRO A 226 13.58 2.99 -5.18
C PRO A 226 12.55 3.34 -6.24
N SER A 227 11.28 3.00 -6.00
CA SER A 227 10.19 3.40 -6.90
C SER A 227 10.12 4.92 -7.09
N ALA A 228 9.47 5.36 -8.15
CA ALA A 228 9.19 6.76 -8.43
C ALA A 228 8.43 7.46 -7.27
N ALA A 229 7.69 6.72 -6.44
CA ALA A 229 7.00 7.28 -5.29
C ALA A 229 7.97 7.79 -4.21
N LEU A 230 9.09 7.10 -4.01
CA LEU A 230 10.06 7.39 -2.95
C LEU A 230 11.43 7.86 -3.46
N GLN A 231 11.58 8.04 -4.77
CA GLN A 231 12.81 8.54 -5.37
C GLN A 231 13.21 9.89 -4.76
N GLY A 232 14.45 9.98 -4.26
CA GLY A 232 14.99 11.17 -3.57
C GLY A 232 14.49 11.37 -2.13
N ALA A 233 13.54 10.56 -1.66
CA ALA A 233 12.95 10.60 -0.34
C ALA A 233 13.59 9.57 0.61
N VAL A 234 14.09 8.47 0.03
CA VAL A 234 14.77 7.39 0.75
C VAL A 234 16.15 7.11 0.16
N SER A 235 16.94 6.33 0.86
CA SER A 235 18.27 5.88 0.45
C SER A 235 18.43 4.37 0.70
N THR A 236 19.32 3.75 -0.08
CA THR A 236 19.70 2.36 0.12
C THR A 236 20.99 2.27 0.90
N SER A 237 21.07 1.29 1.79
CA SER A 237 22.27 0.92 2.53
C SER A 237 23.24 0.08 1.69
N PHE A 238 22.84 -0.38 0.51
CA PHE A 238 23.71 -1.10 -0.40
C PHE A 238 24.69 -0.13 -1.07
N PRO A 239 26.02 -0.30 -0.92
CA PRO A 239 26.99 0.48 -1.67
C PRO A 239 26.79 0.36 -3.18
N THR A 240 27.04 1.45 -3.91
CA THR A 240 26.93 1.43 -5.38
C THR A 240 27.91 0.43 -5.96
N GLY A 241 27.41 -0.52 -6.76
CA GLY A 241 28.22 -1.59 -7.35
C GLY A 241 28.20 -2.92 -6.58
N THR A 242 27.45 -3.01 -5.47
CA THR A 242 27.19 -4.30 -4.81
C THR A 242 26.53 -5.29 -5.77
N LYS A 243 26.95 -6.55 -5.69
CA LYS A 243 26.36 -7.66 -6.46
C LYS A 243 25.95 -8.79 -5.52
N ILE A 244 24.99 -9.59 -5.97
CA ILE A 244 24.56 -10.81 -5.29
C ILE A 244 25.30 -11.98 -5.95
N GLU A 245 26.19 -12.63 -5.21
CA GLU A 245 26.91 -13.81 -5.69
C GLU A 245 26.07 -15.08 -5.51
N SER A 246 25.38 -15.20 -4.38
CA SER A 246 24.43 -16.30 -4.15
C SER A 246 23.43 -15.97 -3.05
N VAL A 247 22.26 -16.59 -3.14
CA VAL A 247 21.25 -16.58 -2.06
C VAL A 247 20.85 -18.02 -1.78
N ARG A 248 21.11 -18.48 -0.57
CA ARG A 248 20.74 -19.82 -0.09
C ARG A 248 19.63 -19.69 0.94
N SER A 249 18.45 -20.15 0.56
CA SER A 249 17.25 -20.18 1.40
C SER A 249 16.60 -21.56 1.26
N GLY A 250 17.15 -22.57 1.94
CA GLY A 250 16.64 -23.95 1.95
C GLY A 250 15.78 -24.27 3.18
N GLU A 251 15.64 -25.55 3.54
CA GLU A 251 15.00 -26.03 4.79
C GLU A 251 15.72 -25.57 6.07
N ASP A 252 16.92 -25.01 5.94
CA ASP A 252 17.69 -24.46 7.05
C ASP A 252 16.92 -23.33 7.77
N GLU A 253 17.07 -23.23 9.10
CA GLU A 253 16.55 -22.12 9.92
C GLU A 253 17.21 -20.75 9.62
N ARG A 254 18.00 -20.66 8.53
CA ARG A 254 18.79 -19.48 8.14
C ARG A 254 18.68 -19.19 6.64
N VAL A 255 18.63 -17.90 6.30
CA VAL A 255 18.83 -17.37 4.95
C VAL A 255 20.26 -16.84 4.85
N VAL A 256 21.08 -17.38 3.93
CA VAL A 256 22.46 -16.94 3.71
C VAL A 256 22.57 -16.18 2.40
N ILE A 257 23.10 -14.97 2.46
CA ILE A 257 23.23 -14.04 1.34
C ILE A 257 24.71 -13.73 1.16
N ASN A 258 25.29 -14.14 0.04
CA ASN A 258 26.67 -13.78 -0.29
C ASN A 258 26.69 -12.60 -1.27
N LEU A 259 27.32 -11.52 -0.88
CA LEU A 259 27.48 -10.29 -1.65
C LEU A 259 28.94 -10.10 -2.07
N SER A 260 29.14 -9.28 -3.09
CA SER A 260 30.47 -8.77 -3.48
C SER A 260 30.37 -7.28 -3.85
N GLY A 261 31.51 -6.63 -4.06
CA GLY A 261 31.60 -5.23 -4.45
C GLY A 261 32.23 -4.36 -3.36
N PRO A 262 31.97 -3.04 -3.34
CA PRO A 262 32.65 -2.11 -2.43
C PRO A 262 32.00 -2.12 -1.03
N ILE A 263 31.85 -3.30 -0.44
CA ILE A 263 31.47 -3.47 0.96
C ILE A 263 32.76 -3.77 1.71
N ASP A 264 33.20 -2.86 2.58
CA ASP A 264 34.35 -3.10 3.45
C ASP A 264 33.87 -3.92 4.67
N PRO A 265 34.33 -5.17 4.85
CA PRO A 265 33.95 -5.97 6.01
C PRO A 265 34.38 -5.37 7.35
N LEU A 266 35.32 -4.42 7.34
CA LEU A 266 35.83 -3.73 8.53
C LEU A 266 35.07 -2.42 8.82
N ASP A 267 34.27 -1.90 7.88
CA ASP A 267 33.45 -0.71 8.07
C ASP A 267 32.03 -1.09 8.52
N LEU A 268 31.83 -1.06 9.84
CA LEU A 268 30.53 -1.40 10.45
C LEU A 268 29.55 -0.22 10.48
N SER A 269 29.94 0.97 9.99
CA SER A 269 29.08 2.16 10.06
C SER A 269 27.79 2.00 9.23
N GLY A 270 27.86 1.24 8.13
CA GLY A 270 26.71 0.88 7.29
C GLY A 270 26.06 -0.46 7.63
N GLU A 271 26.67 -1.27 8.51
CA GLU A 271 26.25 -2.65 8.79
C GLU A 271 24.81 -2.69 9.29
N HIS A 272 24.48 -1.87 10.29
CA HIS A 272 23.14 -1.85 10.90
C HIS A 272 22.05 -1.48 9.88
N GLY A 273 22.30 -0.46 9.06
CA GLY A 273 21.37 -0.03 8.02
C GLY A 273 21.20 -1.08 6.92
N LEU A 274 22.28 -1.74 6.50
CA LEU A 274 22.24 -2.80 5.49
C LEU A 274 21.49 -4.02 6.00
N MET A 275 21.80 -4.46 7.23
CA MET A 275 21.13 -5.59 7.86
C MET A 275 19.65 -5.31 8.12
N ALA A 276 19.29 -4.10 8.56
CA ALA A 276 17.90 -3.70 8.73
C ALA A 276 17.17 -3.73 7.37
N GLN A 277 17.74 -3.12 6.35
CA GLN A 277 17.15 -3.07 5.00
C GLN A 277 16.84 -4.47 4.47
N ILE A 278 17.81 -5.38 4.54
CA ILE A 278 17.66 -6.78 4.12
C ILE A 278 16.64 -7.50 5.00
N ARG A 279 16.77 -7.39 6.33
CA ARG A 279 15.92 -8.11 7.28
C ARG A 279 14.45 -7.81 7.09
N TYR A 280 14.07 -6.54 7.12
CA TYR A 280 12.66 -6.16 7.03
C TYR A 280 12.09 -6.51 5.65
N SER A 281 12.89 -6.33 4.59
CA SER A 281 12.48 -6.72 3.23
C SER A 281 12.34 -8.23 3.03
N LEU A 282 13.05 -9.08 3.76
CA LEU A 282 12.86 -10.54 3.66
C LEU A 282 11.83 -11.06 4.66
N THR A 283 11.72 -10.45 5.83
CA THR A 283 10.82 -10.91 6.91
C THR A 283 9.38 -10.54 6.63
N ASN A 284 9.11 -9.32 6.17
CA ASN A 284 7.76 -8.82 5.88
C ASN A 284 7.23 -9.26 4.50
N ASN A 285 7.96 -10.16 3.83
CA ASN A 285 7.55 -10.89 2.62
C ASN A 285 7.59 -12.41 2.84
N ASP A 286 7.50 -12.85 4.09
CA ASP A 286 7.46 -14.25 4.57
C ASP A 286 8.70 -15.12 4.24
N VAL A 287 9.71 -14.59 3.56
CA VAL A 287 10.95 -15.34 3.19
C VAL A 287 11.77 -15.73 4.42
N ALA A 288 11.94 -14.80 5.36
CA ALA A 288 12.79 -14.94 6.54
C ALA A 288 12.04 -14.88 7.88
N LYS A 289 10.71 -15.05 7.86
CA LYS A 289 9.87 -15.02 9.06
C LYS A 289 10.28 -16.13 10.03
N GLY A 290 10.73 -15.74 11.22
CA GLY A 290 11.24 -16.67 12.24
C GLY A 290 12.60 -17.30 11.93
N ARG A 291 13.33 -16.82 10.91
CA ARG A 291 14.65 -17.36 10.50
C ARG A 291 15.78 -16.37 10.79
N ALA A 292 16.99 -16.90 11.00
CA ALA A 292 18.18 -16.07 11.01
C ALA A 292 18.55 -15.60 9.60
N ILE A 293 19.20 -14.45 9.48
CA ILE A 293 19.75 -13.94 8.22
C ILE A 293 21.25 -13.75 8.41
N GLU A 294 22.04 -14.37 7.55
CA GLU A 294 23.49 -14.18 7.49
C GLU A 294 23.86 -13.51 6.17
N VAL A 295 24.60 -12.42 6.28
CA VAL A 295 25.20 -11.74 5.14
C VAL A 295 26.70 -12.06 5.15
N GLN A 296 27.19 -12.49 3.99
CA GLN A 296 28.59 -12.75 3.69
C GLN A 296 29.06 -11.76 2.63
N VAL A 297 30.35 -11.40 2.67
CA VAL A 297 31.03 -10.60 1.64
C VAL A 297 32.21 -11.42 1.13
N ASP A 298 32.22 -11.71 -0.17
CA ASP A 298 33.22 -12.57 -0.82
C ASP A 298 33.41 -13.93 -0.13
N GLY A 299 32.33 -14.46 0.47
CA GLY A 299 32.29 -15.73 1.19
C GLY A 299 32.67 -15.67 2.68
N GLU A 300 33.12 -14.52 3.19
CA GLU A 300 33.40 -14.32 4.62
C GLU A 300 32.19 -13.73 5.35
N GLN A 301 31.95 -14.13 6.61
CA GLN A 301 30.81 -13.64 7.37
C GLN A 301 30.96 -12.14 7.66
N TYR A 302 29.99 -11.34 7.19
CA TYR A 302 29.92 -9.91 7.46
C TYR A 302 29.05 -9.61 8.67
N SER A 303 27.80 -10.10 8.67
CA SER A 303 26.87 -9.88 9.78
C SER A 303 25.82 -10.98 9.87
N VAL A 304 25.31 -11.20 11.08
CA VAL A 304 24.25 -12.17 11.36
C VAL A 304 23.18 -11.50 12.18
N SER A 305 21.94 -11.65 11.74
CA SER A 305 20.78 -11.15 12.45
C SER A 305 19.87 -12.30 12.86
N GLN A 306 19.51 -12.34 14.15
CA GLN A 306 18.68 -13.40 14.75
C GLN A 306 17.19 -13.11 14.61
N PRO A 307 16.31 -14.12 14.47
CA PRO A 307 14.87 -13.90 14.34
C PRO A 307 14.28 -13.18 15.56
N ASN A 308 13.14 -12.50 15.35
CA ASN A 308 12.34 -11.86 16.41
C ASN A 308 13.05 -10.79 17.26
N VAL A 309 14.17 -10.24 16.79
CA VAL A 309 14.81 -9.07 17.40
C VAL A 309 14.10 -7.83 16.88
N ASP A 310 13.34 -7.15 17.74
CA ASP A 310 12.86 -5.79 17.45
C ASP A 310 14.03 -4.82 17.62
N GLN A 311 14.43 -4.22 16.52
CA GLN A 311 15.52 -3.26 16.46
C GLN A 311 15.02 -1.80 16.41
N GLY A 312 13.71 -1.57 16.53
CA GLY A 312 13.13 -0.23 16.61
C GLY A 312 13.13 0.59 15.32
N TRP A 313 13.34 -0.07 14.16
CA TRP A 313 13.38 0.55 12.83
C TRP A 313 12.00 0.91 12.26
N LEU A 314 10.93 0.32 12.80
CA LEU A 314 9.54 0.65 12.49
C LEU A 314 8.87 1.27 13.71
N ASP A 315 7.85 2.11 13.49
CA ASP A 315 7.12 2.78 14.58
C ASP A 315 5.98 1.95 15.15
N ASN A 316 6.35 0.85 15.80
CA ASN A 316 5.39 -0.14 16.31
C ASN A 316 4.94 0.13 17.76
N GLY A 317 5.48 1.17 18.40
CA GLY A 317 5.17 1.49 19.79
C GLY A 317 3.81 2.16 19.94
N VAL A 318 2.91 1.56 20.73
CA VAL A 318 1.72 2.25 21.23
C VAL A 318 2.19 3.32 22.19
N ASN A 319 2.12 4.57 21.74
CA ASN A 319 2.15 5.70 22.63
C ASN A 319 0.76 5.90 23.21
N THR A 320 0.74 6.48 24.41
CA THR A 320 -0.44 6.99 25.08
C THR A 320 -1.48 7.58 24.12
N ASP A 321 -2.74 7.17 24.27
CA ASP A 321 -3.87 7.73 23.54
C ASP A 321 -4.26 9.08 24.13
N TYR A 322 -4.65 10.04 23.30
CA TYR A 322 -5.08 11.36 23.75
C TYR A 322 -6.42 11.77 23.15
N TYR A 323 -7.08 12.72 23.82
CA TYR A 323 -8.28 13.41 23.34
C TYR A 323 -8.30 14.84 23.85
N VAL A 324 -9.25 15.63 23.35
CA VAL A 324 -9.48 17.00 23.78
C VAL A 324 -10.83 17.09 24.50
N ASP A 325 -10.87 17.73 25.67
CA ASP A 325 -12.11 18.13 26.37
C ASP A 325 -12.05 19.64 26.60
N LYS A 326 -13.00 20.40 26.02
CA LYS A 326 -13.11 21.87 26.17
C LYS A 326 -11.79 22.63 25.90
N GLY A 327 -11.03 22.19 24.90
CA GLY A 327 -9.75 22.79 24.52
C GLY A 327 -8.57 22.42 25.42
N ALA A 328 -8.73 21.49 26.36
CA ALA A 328 -7.65 20.86 27.11
C ALA A 328 -7.30 19.50 26.52
N VAL A 329 -6.02 19.17 26.43
CA VAL A 329 -5.54 17.85 26.00
C VAL A 329 -5.44 16.92 27.21
N HIS A 330 -6.03 15.74 27.07
CA HIS A 330 -6.07 14.69 28.07
C HIS A 330 -5.48 13.40 27.50
N TYR A 331 -4.87 12.58 28.36
CA TYR A 331 -4.49 11.21 28.01
C TYR A 331 -5.58 10.22 28.44
N MET A 332 -5.62 9.05 27.80
CA MET A 332 -6.44 7.92 28.21
C MET A 332 -5.58 6.84 28.87
N THR A 333 -6.23 6.03 29.70
CA THR A 333 -5.66 4.79 30.25
C THR A 333 -6.40 3.60 29.66
N THR A 334 -5.94 2.38 29.97
CA THR A 334 -6.66 1.16 29.61
C THR A 334 -8.07 1.12 30.21
N GLU A 335 -8.32 1.80 31.33
CA GLU A 335 -9.60 1.81 32.05
C GLU A 335 -10.56 2.93 31.58
N GLY A 336 -10.11 3.85 30.71
CA GLY A 336 -10.93 4.96 30.18
C GLY A 336 -10.22 6.32 30.31
N PRO A 337 -10.91 7.40 30.74
CA PRO A 337 -10.31 8.72 30.83
C PRO A 337 -9.16 8.73 31.85
N GLY A 338 -8.00 9.24 31.44
CA GLY A 338 -6.90 9.57 32.33
C GLY A 338 -7.01 11.01 32.85
N GLY A 339 -5.88 11.72 32.87
CA GLY A 339 -5.77 13.10 33.32
C GLY A 339 -5.50 14.09 32.18
N ALA A 340 -5.57 15.38 32.51
CA ALA A 340 -5.04 16.41 31.63
C ALA A 340 -3.51 16.32 31.56
N ILE A 341 -2.92 16.64 30.41
CA ILE A 341 -1.46 16.75 30.31
C ILE A 341 -0.95 17.97 31.09
N ALA A 342 0.33 18.00 31.42
CA ALA A 342 0.89 19.11 32.18
C ALA A 342 0.92 20.41 31.36
N GLY A 343 0.82 21.55 32.05
CA GLY A 343 0.97 22.87 31.44
C GLY A 343 -0.28 23.46 30.79
N PRO A 344 -0.12 24.55 30.02
CA PRO A 344 -1.24 25.28 29.39
C PRO A 344 -2.06 24.46 28.40
N ALA A 345 -1.49 23.38 27.84
CA ALA A 345 -2.21 22.52 26.91
C ALA A 345 -3.22 21.59 27.60
N GLY A 346 -3.06 21.30 28.89
CA GLY A 346 -4.04 20.54 29.69
C GLY A 346 -5.09 21.41 30.38
N GLN A 347 -5.16 22.71 30.06
CA GLN A 347 -6.13 23.63 30.67
C GLN A 347 -7.24 23.97 29.67
N PRO A 348 -8.52 24.00 30.10
CA PRO A 348 -9.62 24.37 29.21
C PRO A 348 -9.40 25.74 28.58
N ARG A 349 -9.61 25.84 27.26
CA ARG A 349 -9.29 27.06 26.52
C ARG A 349 -10.12 27.17 25.24
N GLU A 350 -10.90 28.24 25.15
CA GLU A 350 -11.68 28.53 23.94
C GLU A 350 -10.79 29.09 22.83
N GLY A 351 -11.21 28.86 21.58
CA GLY A 351 -10.51 29.38 20.39
C GLY A 351 -9.30 28.57 19.93
N TYR A 352 -9.02 27.43 20.57
CA TYR A 352 -7.97 26.49 20.20
C TYR A 352 -8.61 25.23 19.62
N SER A 353 -8.10 24.75 18.49
CA SER A 353 -8.63 23.58 17.78
C SER A 353 -7.52 22.87 17.00
N ASN A 354 -7.84 21.72 16.40
CA ASN A 354 -6.90 20.98 15.54
C ASN A 354 -5.54 20.73 16.20
N PHE A 355 -5.58 20.20 17.41
CA PHE A 355 -4.39 19.89 18.20
C PHE A 355 -3.52 18.81 17.51
N ALA A 356 -2.20 18.89 17.71
CA ALA A 356 -1.24 17.89 17.28
C ALA A 356 -0.11 17.76 18.31
N LEU A 357 0.38 16.54 18.55
CA LEU A 357 1.43 16.21 19.52
C LEU A 357 2.73 15.85 18.80
N SER A 358 3.89 16.28 19.31
CA SER A 358 5.20 15.79 18.85
C SER A 358 5.37 14.30 19.16
N LYS A 359 6.42 13.65 18.62
CA LYS A 359 6.72 12.22 18.83
C LYS A 359 6.71 11.80 20.30
N GLN A 360 7.26 12.62 21.19
CA GLN A 360 7.35 12.35 22.62
C GLN A 360 6.14 12.91 23.41
N GLY A 361 5.24 13.64 22.77
CA GLY A 361 4.11 14.31 23.42
C GLY A 361 4.52 15.50 24.30
N ASP A 362 5.75 15.97 24.19
CA ASP A 362 6.33 17.07 24.96
C ASP A 362 6.05 18.45 24.37
N LEU A 363 5.71 18.52 23.07
CA LEU A 363 5.26 19.72 22.38
C LEU A 363 3.84 19.51 21.85
N VAL A 364 3.00 20.52 22.06
CA VAL A 364 1.62 20.55 21.61
C VAL A 364 1.45 21.73 20.67
N ALA A 365 0.94 21.48 19.47
CA ALA A 365 0.51 22.50 18.53
C ALA A 365 -1.01 22.59 18.52
N ALA A 366 -1.55 23.78 18.29
CA ALA A 366 -2.97 24.00 18.10
C ALA A 366 -3.19 25.17 17.13
N GLN A 367 -4.29 25.11 16.38
CA GLN A 367 -4.74 26.19 15.52
C GLN A 367 -5.61 27.16 16.33
N THR A 368 -5.34 28.45 16.19
CA THR A 368 -6.04 29.57 16.80
C THR A 368 -6.70 30.45 15.73
N SER A 369 -7.44 31.49 16.12
CA SER A 369 -8.00 32.46 15.17
C SER A 369 -6.95 33.28 14.40
N THR A 370 -5.71 33.32 14.89
CA THR A 370 -4.63 34.15 14.34
C THR A 370 -3.49 33.34 13.72
N GLY A 371 -3.40 32.04 13.98
CA GLY A 371 -2.33 31.21 13.46
C GLY A 371 -2.29 29.80 14.01
N ILE A 372 -1.10 29.21 13.99
CA ILE A 372 -0.75 27.99 14.71
C ILE A 372 0.18 28.39 15.85
N SER A 373 -0.19 27.96 17.06
CA SER A 373 0.60 28.16 18.26
C SER A 373 1.12 26.84 18.79
N ILE A 374 2.26 26.88 19.48
CA ILE A 374 2.83 25.73 20.21
C ILE A 374 3.02 26.04 21.68
N THR A 375 3.08 24.99 22.51
CA THR A 375 3.51 25.05 23.91
C THR A 375 4.23 23.76 24.27
N THR A 376 5.08 23.81 25.30
CA THR A 376 5.58 22.59 25.95
C THR A 376 4.51 22.02 26.89
N ALA A 377 4.44 20.69 27.00
CA ALA A 377 3.59 19.96 27.94
C ALA A 377 4.21 19.95 29.35
N THR A 378 4.52 21.13 29.89
CA THR A 378 5.15 21.33 31.19
C THR A 378 4.47 22.49 31.93
N GLN A 379 4.56 22.52 33.26
CA GLN A 379 3.90 23.57 34.08
C GLN A 379 4.38 24.99 33.73
N GLU A 380 5.61 25.13 33.25
CA GLU A 380 6.22 26.41 32.86
C GLU A 380 5.96 26.79 31.40
N GLY A 381 5.34 25.89 30.63
CA GLY A 381 5.03 26.11 29.22
C GLY A 381 4.20 27.36 29.00
N GLN A 382 4.33 27.95 27.81
CA GLN A 382 3.50 29.08 27.37
C GLN A 382 3.14 28.90 25.90
N TRP A 383 1.89 29.24 25.56
CA TRP A 383 1.46 29.26 24.17
C TRP A 383 2.15 30.40 23.42
N GLN A 384 2.86 30.03 22.36
CA GLN A 384 3.53 30.96 21.45
C GLN A 384 3.00 30.73 20.04
N GLU A 385 2.54 31.80 19.37
CA GLU A 385 2.23 31.73 17.94
C GLU A 385 3.52 31.63 17.12
N VAL A 386 3.58 30.64 16.23
CA VAL A 386 4.78 30.33 15.43
C VAL A 386 4.53 30.42 13.92
N ILE A 387 3.27 30.28 13.49
CA ILE A 387 2.87 30.45 12.09
C ILE A 387 1.61 31.31 12.05
N PRO A 388 1.67 32.58 11.61
CA PRO A 388 0.49 33.43 11.51
C PRO A 388 -0.38 33.05 10.30
N GLY A 389 -1.69 33.19 10.43
CA GLY A 389 -2.67 32.94 9.37
C GLY A 389 -4.04 32.60 9.94
N SER A 390 -5.12 32.95 9.23
CA SER A 390 -6.46 32.58 9.70
C SER A 390 -6.68 31.05 9.59
N PRO A 391 -7.60 30.46 10.36
CA PRO A 391 -7.92 29.04 10.26
C PRO A 391 -8.32 28.54 8.86
N GLN A 392 -8.78 29.44 8.00
CA GLN A 392 -9.19 29.13 6.64
C GLN A 392 -8.00 29.16 5.67
N ASP A 393 -6.95 29.89 6.02
CA ASP A 393 -5.73 30.03 5.21
C ASP A 393 -4.72 28.91 5.49
N LEU A 394 -4.79 28.23 6.64
CA LEU A 394 -3.84 27.19 7.04
C LEU A 394 -4.53 25.84 7.20
N THR A 395 -3.90 24.77 6.71
CA THR A 395 -4.31 23.41 7.12
C THR A 395 -3.94 23.17 8.59
N ALA A 396 -4.59 22.20 9.22
CA ALA A 396 -4.24 21.79 10.57
C ALA A 396 -2.74 21.45 10.71
N PRO A 397 -2.10 21.73 11.86
CA PRO A 397 -0.70 21.39 12.10
C PRO A 397 -0.45 19.89 12.01
N SER A 398 0.74 19.50 11.56
CA SER A 398 1.25 18.12 11.56
C SER A 398 2.69 18.13 12.05
N TRP A 399 3.03 17.31 13.03
CA TRP A 399 4.42 17.17 13.46
C TRP A 399 5.16 16.18 12.58
N HIS A 400 6.40 16.50 12.25
CA HIS A 400 7.35 15.57 11.68
C HIS A 400 8.23 14.96 12.77
N ARG A 401 8.82 13.80 12.50
CA ARG A 401 9.61 13.01 13.46
C ARG A 401 10.87 13.73 13.98
N ASP A 402 11.42 14.64 13.18
CA ASP A 402 12.57 15.49 13.54
C ASP A 402 12.21 16.61 14.55
N GLY A 403 10.94 16.73 14.95
CA GLY A 403 10.46 17.78 15.84
C GLY A 403 10.03 19.07 15.13
N SER A 404 10.04 19.11 13.80
CA SER A 404 9.51 20.25 13.05
C SER A 404 8.00 20.16 12.85
N LEU A 405 7.34 21.32 12.82
CA LEU A 405 5.91 21.50 12.66
C LEU A 405 5.59 21.93 11.22
N TRP A 406 4.59 21.33 10.63
CA TRP A 406 4.24 21.53 9.23
C TRP A 406 2.78 21.93 9.04
N THR A 407 2.53 22.80 8.05
CA THR A 407 1.20 23.17 7.59
C THR A 407 1.26 23.58 6.11
N PHE A 408 0.13 23.55 5.42
CA PHE A 408 -0.02 24.13 4.09
C PHE A 408 -0.71 25.48 4.20
N ASP A 409 -0.05 26.51 3.68
CA ASP A 409 -0.60 27.86 3.49
C ASP A 409 -1.42 27.89 2.20
N ARG A 410 -2.73 27.73 2.35
CA ARG A 410 -3.74 27.71 1.28
C ARG A 410 -3.86 29.05 0.57
N LYS A 411 -3.56 30.14 1.27
CA LYS A 411 -3.63 31.51 0.70
C LYS A 411 -2.49 31.76 -0.27
N ASN A 412 -1.29 31.30 0.05
CA ASN A 412 -0.11 31.50 -0.79
C ASN A 412 0.26 30.27 -1.64
N GLY A 413 -0.39 29.12 -1.40
CA GLY A 413 -0.14 27.87 -2.11
C GLY A 413 1.25 27.29 -1.83
N VAL A 414 1.70 27.34 -0.57
CA VAL A 414 3.05 26.88 -0.17
C VAL A 414 3.00 26.00 1.06
N VAL A 415 3.94 25.05 1.15
CA VAL A 415 4.18 24.28 2.37
C VAL A 415 5.06 25.10 3.32
N LEU A 416 4.70 25.14 4.59
CA LEU A 416 5.47 25.79 5.65
C LEU A 416 6.01 24.75 6.63
N ARG A 417 7.29 24.88 6.96
CA ARG A 417 7.99 24.10 8.00
C ARG A 417 8.49 25.05 9.08
N TYR A 418 8.17 24.78 10.34
CA TYR A 418 8.68 25.50 11.50
C TYR A 418 9.49 24.54 12.36
N ASP A 419 10.74 24.89 12.65
CA ASP A 419 11.63 24.11 13.51
C ASP A 419 11.77 24.83 14.86
N PRO A 420 11.17 24.29 15.95
CA PRO A 420 11.24 24.90 17.27
C PRO A 420 12.67 25.11 17.78
N ALA A 421 13.63 24.27 17.35
CA ALA A 421 15.03 24.36 17.78
C ALA A 421 15.83 25.42 17.00
N ALA A 422 15.37 25.80 15.81
CA ALA A 422 16.09 26.71 14.92
C ALA A 422 15.95 28.20 15.29
N ASN A 423 15.05 28.55 16.23
CA ASN A 423 14.77 29.91 16.69
C ASN A 423 14.63 30.94 15.54
N ARG A 424 13.91 30.55 14.49
CA ARG A 424 13.65 31.37 13.30
C ARG A 424 12.21 31.17 12.82
N PRO A 425 11.65 32.11 12.02
CA PRO A 425 10.31 31.94 11.46
C PRO A 425 10.19 30.69 10.57
N ALA A 426 8.95 30.27 10.33
CA ALA A 426 8.67 29.15 9.43
C ALA A 426 9.26 29.39 8.02
N GLU A 427 9.86 28.37 7.46
CA GLU A 427 10.45 28.37 6.13
C GLU A 427 9.49 27.78 5.10
N ARG A 428 9.61 28.25 3.85
CA ARG A 428 8.86 27.69 2.73
C ARG A 428 9.57 26.44 2.22
N VAL A 429 8.81 25.36 2.11
CA VAL A 429 9.26 24.12 1.47
C VAL A 429 8.68 24.09 0.05
N ALA A 430 9.54 23.80 -0.93
CA ALA A 430 9.12 23.76 -2.32
C ALA A 430 8.12 22.61 -2.53
N ALA A 431 7.03 22.88 -3.25
CA ALA A 431 6.03 21.87 -3.61
C ALA A 431 5.55 22.09 -5.05
N PRO A 432 6.42 21.92 -6.06
CA PRO A 432 6.13 22.32 -7.44
C PRO A 432 4.90 21.61 -8.02
N GLY A 433 4.67 20.34 -7.63
CA GLY A 433 3.51 19.55 -8.04
C GLY A 433 2.17 20.04 -7.48
N LEU A 434 2.18 20.89 -6.45
CA LEU A 434 0.97 21.45 -5.83
C LEU A 434 0.62 22.86 -6.33
N LYS A 435 1.39 23.39 -7.28
CA LYS A 435 1.18 24.75 -7.79
C LYS A 435 -0.21 24.86 -8.42
N GLY A 436 -1.06 25.73 -7.84
CA GLY A 436 -2.41 25.98 -8.31
C GLY A 436 -3.47 25.03 -7.73
N TRP A 437 -3.09 24.10 -6.86
CA TRP A 437 -4.04 23.21 -6.19
C TRP A 437 -4.65 23.89 -4.96
N ASP A 438 -5.95 23.71 -4.74
CA ASP A 438 -6.63 24.11 -3.49
C ASP A 438 -6.55 22.94 -2.50
N VAL A 439 -5.41 22.83 -1.81
CA VAL A 439 -5.20 21.83 -0.75
C VAL A 439 -6.07 22.18 0.45
N THR A 440 -6.80 21.20 0.97
CA THR A 440 -7.73 21.35 2.09
C THR A 440 -7.23 20.68 3.36
N ARG A 441 -6.39 19.65 3.26
CA ARG A 441 -5.75 18.96 4.40
C ARG A 441 -4.35 18.50 4.01
N MET A 442 -3.46 18.44 5.00
CA MET A 442 -2.11 17.91 4.87
C MET A 442 -1.72 17.20 6.17
N ARG A 443 -1.19 15.98 6.06
CA ARG A 443 -0.69 15.19 7.18
C ARG A 443 0.59 14.47 6.78
N ILE A 444 1.61 14.60 7.61
CA ILE A 444 2.87 13.86 7.47
C ILE A 444 2.68 12.47 8.07
N ALA A 445 3.15 11.45 7.37
CA ALA A 445 3.16 10.08 7.83
C ALA A 445 4.16 9.89 8.97
N ARG A 446 3.93 8.87 9.80
CA ARG A 446 4.82 8.59 10.93
C ARG A 446 6.23 8.19 10.47
N ASP A 447 6.37 7.61 9.30
CA ASP A 447 7.68 7.32 8.70
C ASP A 447 8.54 8.58 8.47
N GLY A 448 7.95 9.78 8.52
CA GLY A 448 8.61 11.07 8.28
C GLY A 448 8.81 11.41 6.81
N VAL A 449 8.53 10.49 5.89
CA VAL A 449 8.79 10.68 4.47
C VAL A 449 7.52 11.02 3.72
N ARG A 450 6.42 10.31 3.96
CA ARG A 450 5.20 10.50 3.15
C ARG A 450 4.32 11.62 3.68
N VAL A 451 3.57 12.22 2.78
CA VAL A 451 2.58 13.26 3.08
C VAL A 451 1.31 12.92 2.35
N VAL A 452 0.20 12.82 3.09
CA VAL A 452 -1.14 12.70 2.51
C VAL A 452 -1.78 14.09 2.43
N LEU A 453 -2.47 14.33 1.33
CA LEU A 453 -3.11 15.59 1.00
C LEU A 453 -4.54 15.33 0.53
N THR A 454 -5.43 16.28 0.79
CA THR A 454 -6.71 16.35 0.07
C THR A 454 -6.85 17.68 -0.63
N THR A 455 -7.54 17.70 -1.76
CA THR A 455 -7.88 18.92 -2.48
C THR A 455 -9.36 19.27 -2.32
N ARG A 456 -9.78 20.45 -2.79
CA ARG A 456 -11.19 20.84 -2.86
C ARG A 456 -12.04 19.91 -3.74
N GLU A 457 -11.41 19.22 -4.69
CA GLU A 457 -12.05 18.22 -5.55
C GLU A 457 -12.36 16.91 -4.81
N ASN A 458 -12.00 16.81 -3.51
CA ASN A 458 -12.16 15.61 -2.68
C ASN A 458 -11.34 14.41 -3.16
N ILE A 459 -10.14 14.69 -3.70
CA ILE A 459 -9.20 13.66 -4.14
C ILE A 459 -8.09 13.53 -3.09
N VAL A 460 -7.81 12.29 -2.69
CA VAL A 460 -6.69 11.93 -1.83
C VAL A 460 -5.43 11.82 -2.68
N HIS A 461 -4.36 12.47 -2.25
CA HIS A 461 -3.05 12.36 -2.86
C HIS A 461 -2.02 11.95 -1.82
N VAL A 462 -0.98 11.24 -2.26
CA VAL A 462 0.19 10.92 -1.44
C VAL A 462 1.41 11.43 -2.18
N GLY A 463 2.27 12.18 -1.49
CA GLY A 463 3.58 12.61 -1.95
C GLY A 463 4.66 12.22 -0.94
N ALA A 464 5.90 12.59 -1.26
CA ALA A 464 7.07 12.33 -0.42
C ALA A 464 7.94 13.58 -0.24
N LEU A 465 8.49 13.74 0.96
CA LEU A 465 9.51 14.73 1.27
C LEU A 465 10.87 14.25 0.74
N THR A 466 11.41 14.95 -0.24
CA THR A 466 12.69 14.62 -0.89
C THR A 466 13.75 15.67 -0.57
N GLN A 467 15.02 15.29 -0.70
CA GLN A 467 16.17 16.16 -0.40
C GLN A 467 17.03 16.51 -1.63
N THR A 468 16.55 16.22 -2.85
CA THR A 468 17.33 16.43 -4.08
C THR A 468 17.46 17.92 -4.43
N GLY A 469 18.56 18.56 -4.03
CA GLY A 469 18.79 20.00 -4.23
C GLY A 469 18.09 20.89 -3.20
N GLY A 470 17.65 20.31 -2.08
CA GLY A 470 16.93 20.97 -0.99
C GLY A 470 15.69 20.17 -0.57
N LEU A 471 15.14 20.48 0.60
CA LEU A 471 13.91 19.86 1.09
C LEU A 471 12.72 20.31 0.25
N MET A 472 11.95 19.36 -0.27
CA MET A 472 10.76 19.62 -1.08
C MET A 472 9.69 18.53 -0.92
N LEU A 473 8.43 18.87 -1.12
CA LEU A 473 7.33 17.93 -1.29
C LEU A 473 7.16 17.62 -2.77
N SER A 474 7.34 16.36 -3.15
CA SER A 474 7.35 15.89 -4.54
C SER A 474 6.70 14.51 -4.67
N ASN A 475 6.82 13.87 -5.84
CA ASN A 475 6.28 12.54 -6.13
C ASN A 475 4.78 12.37 -5.82
N VAL A 476 4.00 13.45 -6.00
CA VAL A 476 2.58 13.47 -5.66
C VAL A 476 1.80 12.62 -6.65
N ARG A 477 1.03 11.64 -6.13
CA ARG A 477 0.20 10.72 -6.91
C ARG A 477 -1.15 10.49 -6.25
N VAL A 478 -2.10 9.97 -7.02
CA VAL A 478 -3.37 9.45 -6.48
C VAL A 478 -3.14 7.98 -6.10
N PRO A 479 -3.41 7.57 -4.84
CA PRO A 479 -3.09 6.22 -4.35
C PRO A 479 -4.10 5.16 -4.79
N THR A 480 -5.27 5.54 -5.29
CA THR A 480 -6.33 4.60 -5.70
C THR A 480 -6.99 5.01 -7.01
N ALA A 481 -7.50 4.03 -7.75
CA ALA A 481 -8.27 4.22 -8.97
C ALA A 481 -9.69 4.76 -8.69
N ARG A 482 -10.21 4.48 -7.49
CA ARG A 482 -11.57 4.83 -7.09
C ARG A 482 -11.53 6.03 -6.17
N GLU A 483 -11.81 7.20 -6.73
CA GLU A 483 -12.01 8.39 -5.91
C GLU A 483 -13.19 8.16 -4.97
N PRO A 484 -13.06 8.55 -3.68
CA PRO A 484 -14.17 8.42 -2.76
C PRO A 484 -15.32 9.31 -3.20
N GLY A 485 -16.45 8.71 -3.59
CA GLY A 485 -17.63 9.48 -3.97
C GLY A 485 -18.17 10.25 -2.76
N GLY A 486 -18.11 11.58 -2.80
CA GLY A 486 -18.63 12.45 -1.74
C GLY A 486 -17.66 13.54 -1.30
N VAL A 487 -17.90 14.09 -0.11
CA VAL A 487 -17.04 15.08 0.53
C VAL A 487 -16.16 14.40 1.56
N ILE A 488 -14.84 14.62 1.49
CA ILE A 488 -13.91 14.11 2.51
C ILE A 488 -14.04 14.97 3.77
N GLU A 489 -14.56 14.37 4.84
CA GLU A 489 -14.78 15.05 6.13
C GLU A 489 -13.56 14.96 7.06
N ASP A 490 -12.77 13.89 6.98
CA ASP A 490 -11.48 13.77 7.69
C ASP A 490 -10.56 12.69 7.08
N LEU A 491 -9.29 12.70 7.48
CA LEU A 491 -8.31 11.68 7.11
C LEU A 491 -7.28 11.45 8.21
N ALA A 492 -6.76 10.23 8.31
CA ALA A 492 -5.65 9.88 9.19
C ALA A 492 -4.76 8.81 8.55
N TRP A 493 -3.45 8.85 8.80
CA TRP A 493 -2.61 7.69 8.56
C TRP A 493 -3.00 6.59 9.56
N ARG A 494 -3.23 5.37 9.10
CA ARG A 494 -3.35 4.22 9.99
C ARG A 494 -1.97 3.72 10.36
N ASP A 495 -1.16 3.48 9.33
CA ASP A 495 0.20 2.94 9.46
C ASP A 495 1.04 3.40 8.26
N ASP A 496 2.15 2.71 8.04
CA ASP A 496 3.07 3.00 6.95
C ASP A 496 2.56 2.55 5.57
N GLU A 497 1.35 2.05 5.39
CA GLU A 497 0.82 1.60 4.09
C GLU A 497 -0.63 2.02 3.87
N HIS A 498 -1.34 2.40 4.94
CA HIS A 498 -2.78 2.63 4.89
C HIS A 498 -3.18 4.04 5.36
N VAL A 499 -4.12 4.64 4.63
CA VAL A 499 -4.78 5.90 4.98
C VAL A 499 -6.26 5.64 5.23
N LEU A 500 -6.76 6.11 6.38
CA LEU A 500 -8.19 6.19 6.68
C LEU A 500 -8.78 7.48 6.11
N VAL A 501 -9.89 7.36 5.39
CA VAL A 501 -10.58 8.47 4.73
C VAL A 501 -12.06 8.43 5.10
N LEU A 502 -12.49 9.44 5.85
CA LEU A 502 -13.89 9.61 6.24
C LEU A 502 -14.63 10.41 5.19
N VAL A 503 -15.65 9.82 4.58
CA VAL A 503 -16.35 10.37 3.42
C VAL A 503 -17.84 10.49 3.71
N LYS A 504 -18.43 11.62 3.36
CA LYS A 504 -19.88 11.84 3.40
C LYS A 504 -20.45 11.95 2.00
N SER A 505 -21.46 11.14 1.72
CA SER A 505 -22.23 11.17 0.48
C SER A 505 -23.73 11.29 0.76
N ASN A 506 -24.54 11.27 -0.30
CA ASN A 506 -26.00 11.21 -0.17
C ASN A 506 -26.50 9.87 0.40
N ALA A 507 -25.70 8.80 0.27
CA ALA A 507 -26.04 7.47 0.79
C ALA A 507 -25.73 7.31 2.28
N GLY A 508 -25.00 8.25 2.88
CA GLY A 508 -24.54 8.17 4.25
C GLY A 508 -23.07 8.53 4.38
N GLN A 509 -22.48 8.13 5.50
CA GLN A 509 -21.06 8.32 5.77
C GLN A 509 -20.36 6.95 5.71
N THR A 510 -19.14 6.91 5.20
CA THR A 510 -18.29 5.72 5.13
C THR A 510 -16.89 6.06 5.62
N LEU A 511 -16.23 5.12 6.29
CA LEU A 511 -14.80 5.21 6.59
C LEU A 511 -14.09 4.20 5.69
N ASN A 512 -13.23 4.67 4.81
CA ASN A 512 -12.50 3.84 3.87
C ASN A 512 -11.04 3.76 4.28
N GLU A 513 -10.50 2.56 4.35
CA GLU A 513 -9.07 2.30 4.40
C GLU A 513 -8.53 2.16 2.98
N ILE A 514 -7.53 2.94 2.63
CA ILE A 514 -6.86 2.90 1.32
C ILE A 514 -5.44 2.39 1.52
N ASP A 515 -5.10 1.26 0.89
CA ASP A 515 -3.72 0.81 0.73
C ASP A 515 -3.03 1.69 -0.33
N ILE A 516 -1.95 2.37 0.05
CA ILE A 516 -1.27 3.33 -0.84
C ILE A 516 -0.31 2.66 -1.84
N GLY A 517 -0.08 1.35 -1.69
CA GLY A 517 0.80 0.52 -2.50
C GLY A 517 0.08 -0.14 -3.67
N ASP A 518 -1.10 -0.72 -3.45
CA ASP A 518 -1.89 -1.34 -4.52
C ASP A 518 -3.28 -0.71 -4.76
N GLY A 519 -3.63 0.30 -3.98
CA GLY A 519 -4.84 1.09 -4.16
C GLY A 519 -6.13 0.38 -3.79
N ASP A 520 -6.05 -0.78 -3.15
CA ASP A 520 -7.21 -1.47 -2.62
C ASP A 520 -7.90 -0.61 -1.55
N VAL A 521 -9.23 -0.68 -1.56
CA VAL A 521 -10.07 0.12 -0.66
C VAL A 521 -10.98 -0.81 0.13
N THR A 522 -10.84 -0.78 1.45
CA THR A 522 -11.68 -1.55 2.38
C THR A 522 -12.58 -0.61 3.17
N GLU A 523 -13.88 -0.86 3.15
CA GLU A 523 -14.83 -0.07 3.95
C GLU A 523 -14.89 -0.60 5.39
N ILE A 524 -14.69 0.29 6.36
CA ILE A 524 -14.85 0.03 7.78
C ILE A 524 -16.29 0.40 8.18
N PRO A 525 -17.10 -0.56 8.68
CA PRO A 525 -18.48 -0.31 9.07
C PRO A 525 -18.59 0.78 10.13
N LEU A 526 -19.56 1.69 9.97
CA LEU A 526 -19.83 2.76 10.94
C LEU A 526 -21.04 2.44 11.82
N LYS A 527 -20.93 2.76 13.11
CA LYS A 527 -22.04 2.69 14.08
C LYS A 527 -22.73 4.04 14.28
N ASN A 528 -21.95 5.11 14.33
CA ASN A 528 -22.39 6.48 14.57
C ASN A 528 -21.86 7.38 13.45
N ARG A 529 -22.43 8.58 13.33
CA ARG A 529 -21.82 9.65 12.51
C ARG A 529 -20.51 10.08 13.17
N LEU A 530 -19.41 9.84 12.49
CA LEU A 530 -18.08 10.27 12.92
C LEU A 530 -17.83 11.72 12.51
N ARG A 531 -16.93 12.38 13.24
CA ARG A 531 -16.48 13.75 12.97
C ARG A 531 -14.98 13.82 12.73
N ARG A 532 -14.21 13.00 13.43
CA ARG A 532 -12.75 12.94 13.35
C ARG A 532 -12.28 11.51 13.50
N VAL A 533 -11.17 11.17 12.87
CA VAL A 533 -10.49 9.88 13.00
C VAL A 533 -9.01 10.09 13.31
N ALA A 534 -8.45 9.23 14.13
CA ALA A 534 -7.02 9.15 14.40
C ALA A 534 -6.64 7.66 14.49
N ALA A 535 -5.44 7.32 14.05
CA ALA A 535 -5.02 5.93 14.05
C ALA A 535 -3.52 5.77 14.30
N LEU A 536 -3.18 4.63 14.88
CA LEU A 536 -1.83 4.14 15.09
C LEU A 536 -1.83 2.62 15.00
N ASN A 537 -1.49 2.11 13.81
CA ASN A 537 -1.55 0.69 13.45
C ASN A 537 -2.96 0.13 13.69
N GLU A 538 -3.10 -0.85 14.57
CA GLU A 538 -4.38 -1.46 14.93
C GLU A 538 -5.25 -0.58 15.85
N HIS A 539 -4.69 0.49 16.42
CA HIS A 539 -5.40 1.38 17.33
C HIS A 539 -6.06 2.51 16.54
N VAL A 540 -7.36 2.35 16.23
CA VAL A 540 -8.15 3.38 15.55
C VAL A 540 -9.15 4.00 16.52
N LEU A 541 -9.07 5.32 16.68
CA LEU A 541 -9.97 6.12 17.51
C LEU A 541 -10.79 7.06 16.63
N ALA A 542 -12.04 7.30 17.02
CA ALA A 542 -12.91 8.25 16.32
C ALA A 542 -13.73 9.10 17.28
N GLN A 543 -13.86 10.39 16.94
CA GLN A 543 -14.88 11.25 17.55
C GLN A 543 -16.21 10.97 16.88
N ALA A 544 -17.23 10.62 17.66
CA ALA A 544 -18.58 10.36 17.17
C ALA A 544 -19.61 11.29 17.81
N GLU A 545 -20.69 11.54 17.06
CA GLU A 545 -21.89 12.15 17.64
C GLU A 545 -22.64 11.13 18.49
N THR A 546 -23.01 11.54 19.71
CA THR A 546 -23.85 10.71 20.56
C THR A 546 -25.25 10.56 19.95
N GLY A 547 -25.90 9.40 20.12
CA GLY A 547 -27.20 9.08 19.52
C GLY A 547 -28.38 10.00 19.88
N LYS A 548 -28.20 10.98 20.79
CA LYS A 548 -29.19 12.01 21.15
C LYS A 548 -28.91 13.38 20.51
N GLY A 549 -27.88 13.51 19.67
CA GLY A 549 -27.53 14.74 18.96
C GLY A 549 -27.02 15.88 19.84
N LYS A 550 -26.68 15.60 21.12
CA LYS A 550 -26.13 16.57 22.07
C LYS A 550 -24.91 15.97 22.76
N GLY A 551 -23.73 16.30 22.26
CA GLY A 551 -22.44 15.86 22.81
C GLY A 551 -21.70 14.88 21.91
N SER A 552 -20.40 14.77 22.13
CA SER A 552 -19.49 13.86 21.44
C SER A 552 -18.93 12.80 22.38
N GLU A 553 -18.62 11.64 21.82
CA GLU A 553 -17.94 10.52 22.47
C GLU A 553 -16.69 10.14 21.67
N ILE A 554 -15.73 9.46 22.31
CA ILE A 554 -14.63 8.79 21.63
C ILE A 554 -14.94 7.30 21.54
N LEU A 555 -14.86 6.77 20.33
CA LEU A 555 -14.99 5.35 20.02
C LEU A 555 -13.63 4.78 19.67
N GLU A 556 -13.42 3.50 19.98
CA GLU A 556 -12.29 2.69 19.54
C GLU A 556 -12.79 1.53 18.66
N LEU A 557 -12.10 1.32 17.54
CA LEU A 557 -12.34 0.18 16.65
C LEU A 557 -11.71 -1.08 17.26
N SER A 558 -12.52 -2.09 17.50
CA SER A 558 -12.07 -3.41 17.94
C SER A 558 -11.61 -4.26 16.75
N GLN A 559 -10.82 -5.30 17.02
CA GLN A 559 -10.34 -6.25 16.00
C GLN A 559 -11.47 -6.94 15.21
N ASP A 560 -12.65 -7.10 15.82
CA ASP A 560 -13.86 -7.62 15.16
C ASP A 560 -14.61 -6.57 14.32
N GLN A 561 -13.98 -5.42 14.05
CA GLN A 561 -14.52 -4.28 13.32
C GLN A 561 -15.74 -3.64 14.00
N SER A 562 -15.94 -3.89 15.31
CA SER A 562 -16.98 -3.23 16.10
C SER A 562 -16.46 -1.99 16.81
N TRP A 563 -17.32 -0.96 16.95
CA TRP A 563 -16.98 0.27 17.67
C TRP A 563 -17.42 0.22 19.15
N LYS A 564 -16.48 0.46 20.05
CA LYS A 564 -16.70 0.54 21.51
C LYS A 564 -16.44 1.94 22.04
N THR A 565 -17.31 2.43 22.91
CA THR A 565 -17.12 3.72 23.57
C THR A 565 -15.95 3.64 24.55
N ARG A 566 -14.98 4.54 24.39
CA ARG A 566 -13.87 4.74 25.33
C ARG A 566 -14.11 5.92 26.26
N ILE A 567 -14.70 6.99 25.74
CA ILE A 567 -15.02 8.21 26.51
C ILE A 567 -16.44 8.65 26.17
N GLU A 568 -17.33 8.70 27.17
CA GLU A 568 -18.77 8.82 26.95
C GLU A 568 -19.29 10.23 26.61
N SER A 569 -18.58 11.31 27.00
CA SER A 569 -19.08 12.67 26.80
C SER A 569 -17.99 13.75 26.76
N ASN A 570 -18.27 14.85 26.06
CA ASN A 570 -17.44 16.06 25.92
C ASN A 570 -16.03 15.83 25.39
N ALA A 571 -15.79 14.67 24.79
CA ALA A 571 -14.48 14.32 24.25
C ALA A 571 -14.47 14.51 22.73
N GLU A 572 -13.46 15.20 22.25
CA GLU A 572 -13.29 15.63 20.88
C GLU A 572 -11.88 15.26 20.40
N ALA A 573 -11.69 15.28 19.08
CA ALA A 573 -10.37 15.20 18.44
C ALA A 573 -9.43 14.16 19.08
N PRO A 574 -9.70 12.84 18.94
CA PRO A 574 -8.72 11.85 19.33
C PRO A 574 -7.42 12.10 18.57
N LEU A 575 -6.28 11.84 19.19
CA LEU A 575 -4.98 12.10 18.59
C LEU A 575 -3.90 11.18 19.14
N PHE A 576 -2.90 10.92 18.32
CA PHE A 576 -1.67 10.23 18.70
C PHE A 576 -0.48 11.18 18.54
N PRO A 577 0.66 10.94 19.21
CA PRO A 577 1.91 11.60 18.89
C PRO A 577 2.24 11.49 17.38
N LEU A 578 2.71 12.58 16.77
CA LEU A 578 2.89 12.79 15.32
C LEU A 578 1.62 13.01 14.49
N GLY A 579 0.46 13.14 15.13
CA GLY A 579 -0.82 13.48 14.49
C GLY A 579 -1.80 12.33 14.53
#